data_AF-A0A830CKJ4-F1
#
_entry.id   AF-A0A830CKJ4-F1
#
_cell.length_a   1.000
_cell.length_b   1.000
_cell.length_c   1.000
_cell.angle_alpha   90.00
_cell.angle_beta   90.00
_cell.angle_gamma   90.00
#
_symmetry.space_group_name_H-M   'P 1'
#
loop_
_entity.id
_entity.type
_entity.pdbx_description
1 polymer ?
#
loop_
_entity_poly.entity_id
_entity_poly.type
_entity_poly.pdbx_seq_one_letter_code
_entity_poly.pdbx_strand_id
1 'polypeptide(L)'
;MKSNVTTDAIYFRLFMPSVRKENVKVWIEKVKLIAEGKRDKGFVDDKDNYSMRFGVPLPMEIIKANAITSEMKNGSLKVHLPLSIKVRDDNDD
;
A
#
# COMPACT_ATOMS: atom_id res chain seq x y z
N MET A 1 9.07 -5.62 1.99
CA MET A 1 8.38 -4.42 1.47
C MET A 1 9.44 -3.46 0.96
N LYS A 2 9.23 -2.80 -0.19
CA LYS A 2 10.10 -1.71 -0.67
C LYS A 2 9.29 -0.42 -0.74
N SER A 3 9.89 0.70 -0.39
CA SER A 3 9.30 2.03 -0.51
C SER A 3 10.21 2.95 -1.32
N ASN A 4 9.62 3.87 -2.07
CA ASN A 4 10.32 4.94 -2.77
C ASN A 4 9.57 6.26 -2.52
N VAL A 5 10.29 7.34 -2.25
CA VAL A 5 9.71 8.66 -1.95
C VAL A 5 10.18 9.64 -3.02
N THR A 6 9.26 10.42 -3.57
CA THR A 6 9.55 11.53 -4.49
C THR A 6 8.97 12.83 -3.92
N THR A 7 9.19 13.93 -4.63
CA THR A 7 8.60 15.25 -4.33
C THR A 7 7.08 15.27 -4.41
N ASP A 8 6.48 14.34 -5.16
CA ASP A 8 5.04 14.34 -5.44
C ASP A 8 4.29 13.17 -4.80
N ALA A 9 4.98 12.07 -4.44
CA ALA A 9 4.32 10.86 -3.95
C ALA A 9 5.24 9.91 -3.16
N ILE A 10 4.61 9.05 -2.37
CA ILE A 10 5.22 7.87 -1.77
C ILE A 10 4.70 6.62 -2.49
N TYR A 11 5.61 5.76 -2.91
CA TYR A 11 5.31 4.49 -3.56
C TYR A 11 5.67 3.33 -2.64
N PHE A 12 4.72 2.44 -2.40
CA PHE A 12 4.95 1.18 -1.68
C PHE A 12 4.82 0.00 -2.62
N ARG A 13 5.76 -0.95 -2.53
CA ARG A 13 5.70 -2.25 -3.20
C ARG A 13 5.71 -3.36 -2.16
N LEU A 14 4.60 -4.08 -2.08
CA LEU A 14 4.42 -5.24 -1.22
C LEU A 14 4.37 -6.50 -2.08
N PHE A 15 5.16 -7.50 -1.71
CA PHE A 15 5.13 -8.80 -2.36
C PHE A 15 4.08 -9.66 -1.65
N MET A 16 3.02 -10.02 -2.37
CA MET A 16 1.88 -10.79 -1.89
C MET A 16 1.60 -11.95 -2.86
N PRO A 17 2.51 -12.94 -2.94
CA PRO A 17 2.32 -14.10 -3.79
C PRO A 17 1.10 -14.92 -3.31
N SER A 18 0.40 -15.52 -4.28
CA SER A 18 -0.79 -16.35 -4.04
C SER A 18 -2.02 -15.60 -3.50
N VAL A 19 -1.99 -14.27 -3.48
CA VAL A 19 -3.16 -13.42 -3.19
C VAL A 19 -3.69 -12.88 -4.51
N ARG A 20 -4.98 -13.13 -4.80
CA ARG A 20 -5.65 -12.55 -5.96
C ARG A 20 -6.02 -11.09 -5.70
N LYS A 21 -6.13 -10.30 -6.77
CA LYS A 21 -6.46 -8.86 -6.68
C LYS A 21 -7.77 -8.63 -5.91
N GLU A 22 -8.75 -9.49 -6.10
CA GLU A 22 -10.08 -9.38 -5.49
C GLU A 22 -10.04 -9.59 -3.96
N ASN A 23 -9.00 -10.27 -3.47
CA ASN A 23 -8.79 -10.58 -2.06
C ASN A 23 -7.82 -9.59 -1.38
N VAL A 24 -7.44 -8.50 -2.06
CA VAL A 24 -6.61 -7.43 -1.49
C VAL A 24 -7.51 -6.29 -1.03
N LYS A 25 -7.29 -5.83 0.20
CA LYS A 25 -7.90 -4.62 0.77
C LYS A 25 -6.81 -3.65 1.17
N VAL A 26 -7.00 -2.38 0.82
CA VAL A 26 -6.12 -1.28 1.19
C VAL A 26 -6.96 -0.17 1.81
N TRP A 27 -6.61 0.28 3.01
CA TRP A 27 -7.32 1.35 3.72
C TRP A 27 -6.41 2.13 4.64
N ILE A 28 -6.87 3.29 5.12
CA ILE A 28 -6.21 4.03 6.20
C ILE A 28 -6.90 3.71 7.52
N GLU A 29 -6.11 3.38 8.53
CA GLU A 29 -6.56 3.18 9.90
C GLU A 29 -5.79 4.11 10.83
N LYS A 30 -6.48 5.08 11.43
CA LYS A 30 -5.90 6.18 12.22
C LYS A 30 -4.89 6.99 11.41
N VAL A 31 -3.61 6.62 11.48
CA VAL A 31 -2.47 7.26 10.80
C VAL A 31 -1.62 6.24 10.04
N LYS A 32 -2.19 5.07 9.71
CA LYS A 32 -1.46 3.98 9.04
C LYS A 32 -2.14 3.57 7.75
N LEU A 33 -1.37 3.39 6.69
CA LEU A 33 -1.78 2.60 5.54
C LEU A 33 -1.79 1.14 5.93
N ILE A 34 -2.96 0.51 5.84
CA ILE A 34 -3.12 -0.92 6.01
C ILE A 34 -3.33 -1.56 4.65
N ALA A 35 -2.55 -2.61 4.37
CA ALA A 35 -2.76 -3.49 3.23
C ALA A 35 -2.95 -4.92 3.75
N GLU A 36 -4.08 -5.54 3.44
CA GLU A 36 -4.40 -6.92 3.80
C GLU A 36 -4.68 -7.74 2.55
N GLY A 37 -4.08 -8.93 2.48
CA GLY A 37 -4.34 -9.91 1.43
C GLY A 37 -4.75 -11.25 2.03
N LYS A 38 -5.82 -11.85 1.50
CA LYS A 38 -6.26 -13.21 1.86
C LYS A 38 -5.98 -14.18 0.72
N ARG A 39 -5.38 -15.33 1.00
CA ARG A 39 -5.21 -16.40 0.01
C ARG A 39 -6.53 -17.14 -0.19
N ASP A 40 -6.82 -17.55 -1.43
CA ASP A 40 -7.91 -18.49 -1.67
C ASP A 40 -7.52 -19.87 -1.11
N LYS A 41 -8.50 -20.55 -0.51
CA LYS A 41 -8.35 -21.94 -0.08
C LYS A 41 -8.14 -22.83 -1.30
N GLY A 42 -6.91 -23.25 -1.56
CA GLY A 42 -6.61 -24.28 -2.54
C GLY A 42 -6.70 -25.66 -1.91
N PHE A 43 -7.75 -26.42 -2.26
CA PHE A 43 -7.95 -27.90 -2.25
C PHE A 43 -7.33 -28.84 -1.20
N VAL A 44 -6.57 -28.39 -0.21
CA VAL A 44 -6.08 -29.25 0.87
C VAL A 44 -6.45 -28.61 2.19
N ASP A 45 -6.99 -29.44 3.07
CA ASP A 45 -7.52 -29.13 4.39
C ASP A 45 -6.46 -28.45 5.27
N ASP A 46 -6.32 -27.14 5.16
CA ASP A 46 -5.52 -26.35 6.07
C ASP A 46 -6.39 -25.29 6.75
N LYS A 47 -6.45 -25.41 8.07
CA LYS A 47 -7.10 -24.48 9.00
C LYS A 47 -6.44 -23.10 9.04
N ASP A 48 -5.49 -22.84 8.15
CA ASP A 48 -4.74 -21.61 8.03
C ASP A 48 -5.30 -20.73 6.90
N ASN A 49 -6.29 -19.90 7.25
CA ASN A 49 -6.58 -18.69 6.48
C ASN A 49 -5.38 -17.74 6.57
N TYR A 50 -4.32 -17.97 5.79
CA TYR A 50 -3.13 -17.13 5.78
C TYR A 50 -3.50 -15.73 5.28
N SER A 51 -3.62 -14.77 6.22
CA SER A 51 -3.80 -13.36 5.93
C SER A 51 -2.45 -12.65 6.09
N MET A 52 -2.07 -11.88 5.06
CA MET A 52 -0.89 -11.02 5.13
C MET A 52 -1.37 -9.60 5.39
N ARG A 53 -1.07 -9.04 6.57
CA ARG A 53 -1.39 -7.66 6.93
C ARG A 53 -0.12 -6.84 7.10
N PHE A 54 -0.04 -5.72 6.39
CA PHE A 54 1.04 -4.74 6.51
C PHE A 54 0.48 -3.40 6.96
N GLY A 55 1.13 -2.76 7.92
CA GLY A 55 0.77 -1.44 8.41
C GLY A 55 1.97 -0.50 8.33
N VAL A 56 1.84 0.61 7.62
CA VAL A 56 2.89 1.63 7.51
C VAL A 56 2.37 2.96 8.04
N PRO A 57 3.04 3.59 9.03
CA PRO A 57 2.70 4.95 9.46
C PRO A 57 2.79 5.92 8.28
N LEU A 58 1.81 6.82 8.18
CA LEU A 58 1.75 7.87 7.18
C LEU A 58 1.83 9.24 7.83
N PRO A 59 2.58 10.18 7.24
CA PRO A 59 2.53 11.59 7.62
C PRO A 59 1.23 12.20 7.05
N MET A 60 0.12 12.02 7.76
CA MET A 60 -1.22 12.41 7.30
C MET A 60 -1.37 13.90 6.96
N GLU A 61 -0.50 14.76 7.52
CA GLU A 61 -0.46 16.21 7.24
C GLU A 61 -0.11 16.52 5.78
N ILE A 62 0.69 15.65 5.15
CA ILE A 62 1.22 15.87 3.81
C ILE A 62 0.67 14.88 2.78
N ILE A 63 -0.19 13.93 3.18
CA ILE A 63 -0.74 12.90 2.29
C ILE A 63 -2.14 13.28 1.83
N LYS A 64 -2.39 13.19 0.52
CA LYS A 64 -3.73 13.34 -0.03
C LYS A 64 -4.49 12.01 0.06
N ALA A 65 -5.02 11.69 1.24
CA ALA A 65 -5.65 10.41 1.54
C ALA A 65 -6.78 10.00 0.57
N ASN A 66 -7.54 10.97 0.06
CA ASN A 66 -8.63 10.72 -0.90
C ASN A 66 -8.15 10.40 -2.32
N ALA A 67 -6.85 10.54 -2.60
CA ALA A 67 -6.25 10.29 -3.91
C ALA A 67 -5.32 9.06 -3.91
N ILE A 68 -5.37 8.24 -2.85
CA ILE A 68 -4.58 7.01 -2.76
C ILE A 68 -5.06 6.03 -3.82
N THR A 69 -4.13 5.47 -4.58
CA THR A 69 -4.43 4.42 -5.57
C THR A 69 -3.59 3.18 -5.30
N SER A 70 -4.10 2.03 -5.74
CA SER A 70 -3.38 0.77 -5.64
C SER A 70 -3.59 -0.11 -6.87
N GLU A 71 -2.56 -0.88 -7.21
CA GLU A 71 -2.54 -1.80 -8.34
C GLU A 71 -1.95 -3.14 -7.87
N MET A 72 -2.66 -4.25 -8.10
CA MET A 72 -2.15 -5.60 -7.88
C MET A 72 -1.79 -6.23 -9.22
N LYS A 73 -0.50 -6.58 -9.41
CA LYS A 73 -0.01 -7.19 -10.64
C LYS A 73 1.09 -8.21 -10.34
N ASN A 74 0.99 -9.41 -10.92
CA ASN A 74 1.97 -10.49 -10.79
C ASN A 74 2.37 -10.80 -9.34
N GLY A 75 1.38 -10.88 -8.43
CA GLY A 75 1.64 -11.14 -7.01
C GLY A 75 2.30 -9.98 -6.26
N SER A 76 2.34 -8.78 -6.84
CA SER A 76 2.86 -7.57 -6.20
C SER A 76 1.80 -6.49 -6.12
N LEU A 77 1.53 -6.04 -4.90
CA LEU A 77 0.71 -4.87 -4.63
C LEU A 77 1.59 -3.62 -4.69
N LYS A 78 1.21 -2.68 -5.54
CA LYS A 78 1.78 -1.34 -5.61
C LYS A 78 0.77 -0.37 -5.03
N VAL A 79 1.20 0.49 -4.13
CA VAL A 79 0.37 1.57 -3.58
C VAL A 79 1.04 2.89 -3.89
N HIS A 80 0.25 3.84 -4.37
CA HIS A 80 0.66 5.20 -4.68
C HIS A 80 -0.08 6.15 -3.74
N LEU A 81 0.69 6.93 -2.99
CA LEU A 81 0.21 7.90 -2.02
C LEU A 81 0.66 9.30 -2.46
N PRO A 82 -0.21 10.09 -3.09
CA PRO A 82 0.13 11.45 -3.49
C PRO A 82 0.39 12.33 -2.28
N LEU A 83 1.37 13.22 -2.39
CA LEU A 83 1.61 14.28 -1.43
C LEU A 83 0.70 15.48 -1.73
N SER A 84 0.20 16.14 -0.69
CA SER A 84 -0.62 17.36 -0.75
C SER A 84 0.21 18.61 -0.98
N ILE A 85 1.50 18.55 -0.65
CA ILE A 85 2.44 19.65 -0.83
C ILE A 85 3.25 19.32 -2.09
N LYS A 86 3.27 20.23 -3.07
CA LYS A 86 4.44 20.26 -3.98
C LYS A 86 5.62 20.55 -3.08
N VAL A 87 6.56 19.62 -2.91
CA VAL A 87 7.85 19.98 -2.30
C VAL A 87 8.36 21.15 -3.15
N ARG A 88 8.28 22.37 -2.62
CA ARG A 88 8.92 23.52 -3.23
C ARG A 88 10.41 23.24 -3.06
N ASP A 89 11.11 23.12 -4.17
CA ASP A 89 12.57 23.17 -4.16
C ASP A 89 12.90 24.60 -3.70
N ASP A 90 13.14 24.80 -2.40
CA ASP A 90 13.59 26.08 -1.86
C ASP A 90 15.09 26.25 -2.21
N ASN A 91 15.40 26.33 -3.51
CA ASN A 91 16.72 26.68 -4.07
C ASN A 91 16.56 27.72 -5.19
N ASP A 92 15.92 28.84 -4.88
CA ASP A 92 16.02 30.07 -5.68
C ASP A 92 16.06 31.25 -4.70
N ASP A 93 17.26 31.53 -4.18
CA ASP A 93 17.67 32.83 -3.62
C ASP A 93 19.12 33.11 -4.08
#